data_AF-A0A2M7KI41-F1
#
_entry.id   AF-A0A2M7KI41-F1
#
_cell.length_a   1.000
_cell.length_b   1.000
_cell.length_c   1.000
_cell.angle_alpha   90.00
_cell.angle_beta   90.00
_cell.angle_gamma   90.00
#
_symmetry.space_group_name_H-M   'P 1'
#
loop_
_entity.id
_entity.type
_entity.pdbx_description
1 polymer ?
#
loop_
_entity_poly.entity_id
_entity_poly.type
_entity_poly.pdbx_seq_one_letter_code
_entity_poly.pdbx_strand_id
1 'polypeptide(L)'
;MEQVSQVLDGLGEYWPLTLRQVYYQLVAAGHIANNRNEYQKLSRLLVKARLGGLVPWDALEDRARDTLQSGGWRDKSQFVADQLGDFLRGYRRDLLQSQEAALEVWVEKDALSRVCHRAAFGFCVPVIVARGFSSVSYVNECRDRVRANAQGAQRTVVLYFGDLDPSGWAMLPAMMETLQHEMGLHDLVEGVRCALTAEQVAKYDLPQNPDALKRTDSRAKKYTERFGNLAVELDALPPATLEGIVRASIEEQLDLDLFREEQGLQHREQLEVLALREQVRS
;
A
#
# COMPACT_ATOMS: atom_id res chain seq x y z
N MET A 1 -13.98 -22.98 12.56
CA MET A 1 -13.60 -23.26 11.16
C MET A 1 -14.56 -22.62 10.21
N GLU A 2 -15.87 -22.85 10.35
CA GLU A 2 -16.91 -22.23 9.51
C GLU A 2 -16.79 -20.69 9.39
N GLN A 3 -16.65 -19.98 10.51
CA GLN A 3 -16.45 -18.51 10.52
C GLN A 3 -15.16 -18.07 9.82
N VAL A 4 -14.10 -18.87 9.92
CA VAL A 4 -12.81 -18.59 9.26
C VAL A 4 -12.95 -18.76 7.75
N SER A 5 -13.61 -19.83 7.32
CA SER A 5 -13.90 -20.07 5.90
C SER A 5 -14.77 -18.96 5.32
N GLN A 6 -15.81 -18.51 6.02
CA GLN A 6 -16.65 -17.38 5.58
C GLN A 6 -15.84 -16.09 5.35
N VAL A 7 -14.93 -15.75 6.28
CA VAL A 7 -14.05 -14.59 6.12
C VAL A 7 -13.06 -14.77 4.96
N LEU A 8 -12.50 -15.96 4.80
CA LEU A 8 -11.57 -16.25 3.71
C LEU A 8 -12.27 -16.20 2.35
N ASP A 9 -13.44 -16.83 2.21
CA ASP A 9 -14.22 -16.86 0.97
C ASP A 9 -14.71 -15.47 0.59
N GLY A 10 -15.19 -14.69 1.57
CA GLY A 10 -15.60 -13.29 1.36
C GLY A 10 -14.47 -12.36 0.94
N LEU A 11 -13.22 -12.78 1.14
CA LEU A 11 -12.01 -12.03 0.75
C LEU A 11 -11.20 -12.76 -0.32
N GLY A 12 -11.79 -13.69 -1.06
CA GLY A 12 -11.11 -14.47 -2.10
C GLY A 12 -10.37 -13.61 -3.12
N GLU A 13 -10.96 -12.49 -3.54
CA GLU A 13 -10.32 -11.51 -4.45
C GLU A 13 -9.09 -10.79 -3.86
N TYR A 14 -8.90 -10.89 -2.53
CA TYR A 14 -7.86 -10.24 -1.75
C TYR A 14 -6.80 -11.23 -1.25
N TRP A 15 -6.89 -12.51 -1.63
CA TRP A 15 -5.87 -13.51 -1.31
C TRP A 15 -4.54 -13.17 -2.02
N PRO A 16 -3.39 -13.56 -1.43
CA PRO A 16 -3.24 -14.20 -0.12
C PRO A 16 -3.36 -13.20 1.05
N LEU A 17 -4.02 -13.62 2.14
CA LEU A 17 -4.13 -12.84 3.37
C LEU A 17 -3.06 -13.25 4.40
N THR A 18 -2.69 -12.33 5.29
CA THR A 18 -1.87 -12.65 6.46
C THR A 18 -2.74 -13.15 7.62
N LEU A 19 -2.16 -13.92 8.55
CA LEU A 19 -2.83 -14.36 9.78
C LEU A 19 -3.48 -13.19 10.55
N ARG A 20 -2.81 -12.04 10.59
CA ARG A 20 -3.30 -10.85 11.30
C ARG A 20 -4.52 -10.24 10.60
N GLN A 21 -4.54 -10.22 9.28
CA GLN A 21 -5.71 -9.75 8.53
C GLN A 21 -6.93 -10.63 8.81
N VAL A 22 -6.78 -11.96 8.76
CA VAL A 22 -7.88 -12.88 9.10
C VAL A 22 -8.36 -12.67 10.55
N TYR A 23 -7.42 -12.47 11.48
CA TYR A 23 -7.75 -12.20 12.88
C TYR A 23 -8.62 -10.94 13.03
N TYR A 24 -8.22 -9.81 12.45
CA TYR A 24 -8.98 -8.57 12.61
C TYR A 24 -10.32 -8.59 11.88
N GLN A 25 -10.43 -9.28 10.74
CA GLN A 25 -11.71 -9.46 10.07
C GLN A 25 -12.68 -10.29 10.92
N LEU A 26 -12.19 -11.31 11.63
CA LEU A 26 -13.00 -12.07 12.59
C LEU A 26 -13.39 -11.24 13.83
N VAL A 27 -12.52 -10.33 14.28
CA VAL A 27 -12.83 -9.38 15.37
C VAL A 27 -13.91 -8.39 14.93
N ALA A 28 -13.74 -7.78 13.75
CA ALA A 28 -14.69 -6.81 13.20
C ALA A 28 -16.07 -7.43 12.94
N ALA A 29 -16.11 -8.69 12.50
CA ALA A 29 -17.33 -9.47 12.37
C ALA A 29 -17.94 -9.95 13.71
N GLY A 30 -17.30 -9.66 14.84
CA GLY A 30 -17.77 -10.03 16.18
C GLY A 30 -17.63 -11.53 16.51
N HIS A 31 -16.87 -12.29 15.72
CA HIS A 31 -16.69 -13.73 15.92
C HIS A 31 -15.69 -14.08 17.02
N ILE A 32 -14.67 -13.24 17.23
CA ILE A 32 -13.65 -13.42 18.28
C ILE A 32 -13.35 -12.11 19.00
N ALA A 33 -12.92 -12.21 20.25
CA ALA A 33 -12.50 -11.04 21.03
C ALA A 33 -11.10 -10.58 20.62
N ASN A 34 -10.86 -9.26 20.65
CA ASN A 34 -9.55 -8.70 20.35
C ASN A 34 -8.56 -8.88 21.52
N ASN A 35 -7.98 -10.07 21.65
CA ASN A 35 -6.91 -10.34 22.60
C ASN A 35 -5.88 -11.36 22.08
N ARG A 36 -4.71 -11.35 22.73
CA ARG A 36 -3.57 -12.21 22.38
C ARG A 36 -3.88 -13.71 22.43
N ASN A 37 -4.77 -14.15 23.32
CA ASN A 37 -5.11 -15.57 23.46
C ASN A 37 -5.89 -16.06 22.23
N GLU A 38 -6.86 -15.29 21.76
CA GLU A 38 -7.62 -15.59 20.54
C GLU A 38 -6.73 -15.58 19.30
N TYR A 39 -5.79 -14.64 19.20
CA TYR A 39 -4.79 -14.63 18.13
C TYR A 39 -3.97 -15.93 18.09
N GLN A 40 -3.49 -16.40 19.24
CA GLN A 40 -2.72 -17.66 19.34
C GLN A 40 -3.57 -18.90 19.07
N LYS A 41 -4.86 -18.88 19.41
CA LYS A 41 -5.79 -19.96 19.08
C LYS A 41 -6.04 -20.02 17.57
N LEU A 42 -6.30 -18.88 16.93
CA LEU A 42 -6.49 -18.77 15.49
C LEU A 42 -5.25 -19.24 14.72
N SER A 43 -4.05 -18.82 15.14
CA SER A 43 -2.78 -19.27 14.56
C SER A 43 -2.67 -20.80 14.56
N ARG A 44 -2.91 -21.45 15.71
CA ARG A 44 -2.87 -22.91 15.84
C ARG A 44 -3.95 -23.61 15.02
N LEU A 45 -5.14 -23.02 14.95
CA LEU A 45 -6.26 -23.53 14.17
C LEU A 45 -5.94 -23.52 12.66
N LEU A 46 -5.44 -22.39 12.14
CA LEU A 46 -5.09 -22.23 10.73
C LEU A 46 -3.95 -23.14 10.29
N VAL A 47 -2.97 -23.41 11.15
CA VAL A 47 -1.93 -24.41 10.87
C VAL A 47 -2.55 -25.79 10.62
N LYS A 48 -3.44 -26.25 11.53
CA LYS A 48 -4.11 -27.54 11.38
C LYS A 48 -5.01 -27.57 10.13
N ALA A 49 -5.73 -26.48 9.87
CA ALA A 49 -6.63 -26.39 8.73
C ALA A 49 -5.89 -26.43 7.38
N ARG A 50 -4.75 -25.74 7.27
CA ARG A 50 -3.91 -25.78 6.05
C ARG A 50 -3.30 -27.16 5.82
N LEU A 51 -2.74 -27.78 6.86
CA LEU A 51 -2.18 -29.13 6.77
C LEU A 51 -3.26 -30.18 6.44
N GLY A 52 -4.49 -29.97 6.91
CA GLY A 52 -5.65 -30.81 6.61
C GLY A 52 -6.35 -30.49 5.28
N GLY A 53 -5.84 -29.54 4.48
CA GLY A 53 -6.43 -29.17 3.18
C GLY A 53 -7.75 -28.39 3.25
N LEU A 54 -8.16 -27.93 4.44
CA LEU A 54 -9.39 -27.15 4.64
C LEU A 54 -9.24 -25.66 4.31
N VAL A 55 -8.00 -25.17 4.23
CA VAL A 55 -7.66 -23.80 3.80
C VAL A 55 -6.66 -23.92 2.64
N PRO A 56 -6.99 -23.42 1.44
CA PRO A 56 -6.09 -23.44 0.29
C PRO A 56 -4.74 -22.79 0.61
N TRP A 57 -3.65 -23.31 0.02
CA TRP A 57 -2.30 -22.83 0.33
C TRP A 57 -2.06 -21.40 -0.13
N ASP A 58 -2.73 -20.99 -1.20
CA ASP A 58 -2.79 -19.64 -1.78
C ASP A 58 -3.68 -18.66 -1.00
N ALA A 59 -4.52 -19.14 -0.08
CA ALA A 59 -5.36 -18.27 0.74
C ALA A 59 -4.58 -17.44 1.76
N LEU A 60 -3.42 -17.94 2.18
CA LEU A 60 -2.65 -17.38 3.28
C LEU A 60 -1.15 -17.29 2.99
N GLU A 61 -0.56 -16.14 3.32
CA GLU A 61 0.87 -15.91 3.22
C GLU A 61 1.52 -15.52 4.55
N ASP A 62 2.80 -15.86 4.67
CA ASP A 62 3.69 -15.44 5.76
C ASP A 62 4.76 -14.51 5.16
N ARG A 63 4.58 -13.19 5.31
CA ARG A 63 5.41 -12.14 4.69
C ARG A 63 6.84 -12.02 5.26
N ALA A 64 7.27 -12.99 6.07
CA ALA A 64 8.61 -12.98 6.67
C ALA A 64 9.69 -13.69 5.83
N ARG A 65 9.35 -14.26 4.67
CA ARG A 65 10.28 -15.07 3.88
C ARG A 65 10.22 -14.72 2.39
N ASP A 66 11.15 -13.87 1.97
CA ASP A 66 11.52 -13.76 0.56
C ASP A 66 12.30 -15.02 0.17
N THR A 67 11.72 -15.82 -0.73
CA THR A 67 12.49 -16.88 -1.37
C THR A 67 13.36 -16.22 -2.42
N LEU A 68 14.64 -16.01 -2.11
CA LEU A 68 15.64 -15.64 -3.11
C LEU A 68 15.80 -16.82 -4.08
N GLN A 69 15.03 -16.80 -5.17
CA GLN A 69 15.14 -17.78 -6.25
C GLN A 69 16.58 -17.78 -6.78
N SER A 70 17.20 -18.96 -6.87
CA SER A 70 18.45 -19.10 -7.63
C SER A 70 18.09 -18.89 -9.11
N GLY A 71 18.43 -17.73 -9.68
CA GLY A 71 18.07 -17.31 -11.05
C GLY A 71 18.77 -18.09 -12.17
N GLY A 72 18.75 -19.42 -12.09
CA GLY A 72 19.30 -20.32 -13.10
C GLY A 72 18.21 -20.89 -14.00
N TRP A 73 18.46 -20.88 -15.31
CA TRP A 73 17.71 -21.68 -16.28
C TRP A 73 18.32 -23.07 -16.38
N ARG A 74 17.50 -24.08 -16.66
CA ARG A 74 17.95 -25.47 -16.84
C ARG A 74 18.97 -25.61 -17.98
N ASP A 75 18.73 -24.87 -19.07
CA ASP A 75 19.59 -24.84 -20.25
C ASP A 75 19.34 -23.57 -21.09
N LYS A 76 20.15 -23.40 -22.14
CA LYS A 76 20.03 -22.28 -23.08
C LYS A 76 18.69 -22.21 -23.79
N SER A 77 18.02 -23.34 -24.02
CA SER A 77 16.76 -23.40 -24.76
C SER A 77 15.62 -22.88 -23.90
N GLN A 78 15.59 -23.23 -22.61
CA GLN A 78 14.66 -22.64 -21.65
C GLN A 78 14.86 -21.13 -21.54
N PHE A 79 16.10 -20.66 -21.40
CA PHE A 79 16.40 -19.22 -21.38
C PHE A 79 15.85 -18.49 -22.62
N VAL A 80 16.16 -19.00 -23.82
CA VAL A 80 15.68 -18.39 -25.07
C VAL A 80 14.15 -18.42 -25.16
N ALA A 81 13.51 -19.52 -24.76
CA ALA A 81 12.05 -19.65 -24.79
C ALA A 81 11.37 -18.65 -23.83
N ASP A 82 11.89 -18.49 -22.62
CA ASP A 82 11.38 -17.53 -21.63
C ASP A 82 11.57 -16.08 -22.13
N GLN A 83 12.77 -15.73 -22.62
CA GLN A 83 13.06 -14.39 -23.16
C GLN A 83 12.20 -14.05 -24.38
N LEU A 84 12.03 -15.00 -25.32
CA LEU A 84 11.13 -14.82 -26.46
C LEU A 84 9.67 -14.75 -26.04
N GLY A 85 9.28 -15.53 -25.02
CA GLY A 85 7.96 -15.54 -24.40
C GLY A 85 7.58 -14.15 -23.89
N ASP A 86 8.50 -13.49 -23.21
CA ASP A 86 8.33 -12.17 -22.58
C ASP A 86 8.70 -11.00 -23.49
N PHE A 87 9.29 -11.27 -24.66
CA PHE A 87 9.70 -10.24 -25.62
C PHE A 87 8.54 -9.29 -25.97
N LEU A 88 8.75 -7.99 -25.72
CA LEU A 88 7.80 -6.90 -25.96
C LEU A 88 6.42 -7.12 -25.31
N ARG A 89 6.36 -7.81 -24.17
CA ARG A 89 5.15 -7.91 -23.33
C ARG A 89 5.16 -6.90 -22.20
N GLY A 90 3.97 -6.51 -21.74
CA GLY A 90 3.79 -5.74 -20.52
C GLY A 90 4.13 -4.25 -20.63
N TYR A 91 4.22 -3.70 -21.84
CA TYR A 91 4.38 -2.26 -22.04
C TYR A 91 3.29 -1.48 -21.30
N ARG A 92 3.73 -0.56 -20.45
CA ARG A 92 2.90 0.46 -19.83
C ARG A 92 3.57 1.82 -19.99
N ARG A 93 2.75 2.80 -20.28
CA ARG A 93 3.13 4.20 -20.31
C ARG A 93 3.10 4.75 -18.89
N ASP A 94 3.97 5.71 -18.61
CA ASP A 94 3.82 6.52 -17.40
C ASP A 94 2.63 7.46 -17.59
N LEU A 95 1.51 7.17 -16.91
CA LEU A 95 0.28 7.94 -17.05
C LEU A 95 0.34 9.28 -16.29
N LEU A 96 1.35 9.48 -15.44
CA LEU A 96 1.53 10.70 -14.66
C LEU A 96 2.45 11.71 -15.34
N GLN A 97 3.12 11.35 -16.44
CA GLN A 97 4.16 12.19 -17.06
C GLN A 97 3.66 13.56 -17.55
N SER A 98 2.36 13.70 -17.83
CA SER A 98 1.74 14.97 -18.24
C SER A 98 1.17 15.79 -17.07
N GLN A 99 1.14 15.22 -15.87
CA GLN A 99 0.58 15.86 -14.68
C GLN A 99 1.56 16.92 -14.13
N GLU A 100 1.04 17.95 -13.46
CA GLU A 100 1.88 18.95 -12.77
C GLU A 100 2.65 18.34 -11.58
N ALA A 101 2.09 17.29 -10.98
CA ALA A 101 2.65 16.63 -9.81
C ALA A 101 2.84 15.13 -10.06
N ALA A 102 4.01 14.63 -9.67
CA ALA A 102 4.23 13.21 -9.45
C ALA A 102 3.63 12.82 -8.10
N LEU A 103 2.94 11.68 -8.06
CA LEU A 103 2.26 11.22 -6.85
C LEU A 103 3.02 10.05 -6.23
N GLU A 104 3.08 10.01 -4.89
CA GLU A 104 3.52 8.83 -4.15
C GLU A 104 2.50 8.47 -3.07
N VAL A 105 2.08 7.21 -2.99
CA VAL A 105 1.24 6.71 -1.88
C VAL A 105 2.14 6.15 -0.80
N TRP A 106 2.11 6.72 0.40
CA TRP A 106 2.90 6.25 1.54
C TRP A 106 2.03 5.57 2.56
N VAL A 107 2.37 4.33 2.92
CA VAL A 107 1.58 3.51 3.86
C VAL A 107 2.44 2.99 5.00
N GLU A 108 2.13 3.42 6.23
CA GLU A 108 2.93 3.12 7.42
C GLU A 108 3.09 1.60 7.66
N LYS A 109 2.03 0.84 7.37
CA LYS A 109 1.98 -0.61 7.59
C LYS A 109 2.20 -1.38 6.31
N ASP A 110 3.29 -2.15 6.27
CA ASP A 110 3.58 -3.09 5.18
C ASP A 110 2.44 -4.10 4.93
N ALA A 111 1.69 -4.49 5.96
CA ALA A 111 0.52 -5.36 5.80
C ALA A 111 -0.51 -4.81 4.79
N LEU A 112 -0.59 -3.48 4.66
CA LEU A 112 -1.56 -2.79 3.81
C LEU A 112 -0.98 -2.37 2.44
N SER A 113 0.33 -2.55 2.22
CA SER A 113 1.02 -2.15 0.98
C SER A 113 0.40 -2.74 -0.28
N ARG A 114 0.00 -4.01 -0.25
CA ARG A 114 -0.66 -4.67 -1.38
C ARG A 114 -2.05 -4.11 -1.70
N VAL A 115 -2.83 -3.77 -0.67
CA VAL A 115 -4.17 -3.18 -0.85
C VAL A 115 -4.02 -1.80 -1.49
N CYS A 116 -3.12 -0.97 -0.96
CA CYS A 116 -2.80 0.32 -1.55
C CYS A 116 -2.23 0.17 -2.98
N HIS A 117 -1.35 -0.80 -3.21
CA HIS A 117 -0.75 -1.04 -4.52
C HIS A 117 -1.83 -1.41 -5.55
N ARG A 118 -2.75 -2.31 -5.23
CA ARG A 118 -3.83 -2.67 -6.16
C ARG A 118 -4.70 -1.46 -6.51
N ALA A 119 -4.98 -0.58 -5.55
CA ALA A 119 -5.70 0.66 -5.78
C ALA A 119 -4.92 1.67 -6.66
N ALA A 120 -3.61 1.80 -6.42
CA ALA A 120 -2.75 2.80 -7.07
C ALA A 120 -2.19 2.36 -8.44
N PHE A 121 -2.07 1.05 -8.67
CA PHE A 121 -1.38 0.47 -9.83
C PHE A 121 -1.95 0.92 -11.17
N GLY A 122 -3.29 1.04 -11.27
CA GLY A 122 -3.96 1.50 -12.50
C GLY A 122 -3.66 2.97 -12.85
N PHE A 123 -3.17 3.75 -11.89
CA PHE A 123 -2.79 5.16 -12.06
C PHE A 123 -1.29 5.35 -12.28
N CYS A 124 -0.51 4.27 -12.33
CA CYS A 124 0.96 4.31 -12.31
C CYS A 124 1.56 5.01 -11.07
N VAL A 125 0.80 5.10 -9.98
CA VAL A 125 1.27 5.72 -8.73
C VAL A 125 2.03 4.70 -7.87
N PRO A 126 3.30 4.94 -7.50
CA PRO A 126 4.07 4.05 -6.65
C PRO A 126 3.55 4.04 -5.20
N VAL A 127 3.63 2.87 -4.56
CA VAL A 127 3.31 2.68 -3.13
C VAL A 127 4.57 2.42 -2.35
N ILE A 128 4.86 3.28 -1.39
CA ILE A 128 6.05 3.22 -0.56
C ILE A 128 5.69 2.78 0.84
N VAL A 129 6.36 1.73 1.31
CA VAL A 129 6.19 1.22 2.67
C VAL A 129 6.99 2.09 3.62
N ALA A 130 6.24 2.74 4.46
CA ALA A 130 6.64 3.83 5.29
C ALA A 130 7.11 3.30 6.68
N ARG A 131 7.96 2.26 6.67
CA ARG A 131 8.40 1.54 7.87
C ARG A 131 9.87 1.83 8.15
N GLY A 132 10.20 2.24 9.39
CA GLY A 132 11.59 2.53 9.77
C GLY A 132 12.09 3.91 9.32
N PHE A 133 11.18 4.86 9.14
CA PHE A 133 11.47 6.23 8.70
C PHE A 133 12.45 7.05 9.55
N SER A 134 12.81 6.57 10.74
CA SER A 134 13.93 7.14 11.47
C SER A 134 15.27 6.96 10.74
N SER A 135 15.30 6.18 9.66
CA SER A 135 16.49 5.95 8.84
C SER A 135 16.74 7.12 7.88
N VAL A 136 17.89 7.79 8.05
CA VAL A 136 18.37 8.83 7.13
C VAL A 136 18.49 8.32 5.69
N SER A 137 18.85 7.04 5.50
CA SER A 137 18.94 6.43 4.16
C SER A 137 17.60 6.43 3.44
N TYR A 138 16.51 6.13 4.16
CA TYR A 138 15.16 6.15 3.59
C TYR A 138 14.77 7.56 3.15
N VAL A 139 15.03 8.57 4.00
CA VAL A 139 14.69 9.96 3.66
C VAL A 139 15.55 10.46 2.49
N ASN A 140 16.81 10.01 2.41
CA ASN A 140 17.68 10.30 1.27
C ASN A 140 17.13 9.70 -0.04
N GLU A 141 16.64 8.46 -0.04
CA GLU A 141 15.99 7.86 -1.21
C GLU A 141 14.75 8.65 -1.65
N CYS A 142 13.94 9.11 -0.69
CA CYS A 142 12.82 10.00 -1.00
C CYS A 142 13.30 11.30 -1.64
N ARG A 143 14.33 11.95 -1.09
CA ARG A 143 14.90 13.19 -1.64
C ARG A 143 15.37 12.99 -3.09
N ASP A 144 16.00 11.86 -3.37
CA ASP A 144 16.51 11.57 -4.72
C ASP A 144 15.36 11.38 -5.72
N ARG A 145 14.24 10.75 -5.32
CA ARG A 145 13.01 10.70 -6.15
C ARG A 145 12.38 12.07 -6.37
N VAL A 146 12.24 12.89 -5.32
CA VAL A 146 11.69 14.26 -5.45
C VAL A 146 12.53 15.09 -6.43
N ARG A 147 13.86 15.00 -6.33
CA ARG A 147 14.76 15.70 -7.25
C ARG A 147 14.65 15.20 -8.69
N ALA A 148 14.48 13.89 -8.89
CA ALA A 148 14.27 13.32 -10.22
C ALA A 148 12.95 13.84 -10.84
N ASN A 149 11.86 13.86 -10.07
CA ASN A 149 10.58 14.41 -10.52
C ASN A 149 10.69 15.90 -10.87
N ALA A 150 11.39 16.68 -10.04
CA ALA A 150 11.62 18.11 -10.28
C ALA A 150 12.42 18.39 -11.57
N GLN A 151 13.33 17.49 -11.96
CA GLN A 151 14.01 17.60 -13.26
C GLN A 151 13.05 17.42 -14.44
N GLY A 152 11.97 16.66 -14.26
CA GLY A 152 10.84 16.55 -15.18
C GLY A 152 9.81 17.66 -15.04
N ALA A 153 10.11 18.74 -14.30
CA ALA A 153 9.20 19.84 -14.00
C ALA A 153 7.94 19.44 -13.21
N GLN A 154 8.01 18.35 -12.44
CA GLN A 154 6.92 17.91 -11.57
C GLN A 154 7.28 18.11 -10.10
N ARG A 155 6.39 18.72 -9.31
CA ARG A 155 6.48 18.62 -7.84
C ARG A 155 6.06 17.23 -7.38
N THR A 156 6.45 16.82 -6.19
CA THR A 156 6.03 15.52 -5.62
C THR A 156 4.96 15.72 -4.57
N VAL A 157 3.81 15.07 -4.72
CA VAL A 157 2.74 15.04 -3.71
C VAL A 157 2.69 13.67 -3.07
N VAL A 158 2.93 13.63 -1.76
CA VAL A 158 2.91 12.43 -0.93
C VAL A 158 1.52 12.26 -0.32
N LEU A 159 0.80 11.23 -0.76
CA LEU A 159 -0.48 10.81 -0.22
C LEU A 159 -0.24 9.83 0.93
N TYR A 160 -0.37 10.31 2.16
CA TYR A 160 0.00 9.56 3.36
C TYR A 160 -1.19 8.85 4.02
N PHE A 161 -1.01 7.56 4.28
CA PHE A 161 -1.94 6.64 4.93
C PHE A 161 -1.27 6.07 6.18
N GLY A 162 -1.63 6.60 7.34
CA GLY A 162 -1.06 6.20 8.64
C GLY A 162 -2.11 6.06 9.74
N ASP A 163 -1.69 5.51 10.86
CA ASP A 163 -2.57 5.31 12.02
C ASP A 163 -3.01 6.66 12.60
N LEU A 164 -4.23 6.71 13.13
CA LEU A 164 -4.71 7.85 13.91
C LEU A 164 -4.34 7.62 15.37
N ASP A 165 -3.08 7.86 15.69
CA ASP A 165 -2.52 7.87 17.05
C ASP A 165 -1.43 8.96 17.18
N PRO A 166 -0.83 9.20 18.36
CA PRO A 166 0.20 10.23 18.51
C PRO A 166 1.42 10.07 17.57
N SER A 167 1.82 8.84 17.26
CA SER A 167 2.99 8.54 16.44
C SER A 167 2.69 8.70 14.95
N GLY A 168 1.63 8.06 14.47
CA GLY A 168 1.18 8.11 13.08
C GLY A 168 0.72 9.52 12.67
N TRP A 169 0.18 10.31 13.59
CA TRP A 169 -0.14 11.72 13.32
C TRP A 169 1.10 12.61 13.20
N ALA A 170 2.12 12.39 14.03
CA ALA A 170 3.34 13.19 14.03
C ALA A 170 4.29 12.83 12.89
N MET A 171 4.14 11.66 12.28
CA MET A 171 5.05 11.14 11.26
C MET A 171 5.13 12.06 10.03
N LEU A 172 3.99 12.33 9.38
CA LEU A 172 3.97 13.13 8.14
C LEU A 172 4.54 14.54 8.34
N PRO A 173 4.14 15.33 9.37
CA PRO A 173 4.73 16.64 9.60
C PRO A 173 6.24 16.58 9.85
N ALA A 174 6.72 15.60 10.62
CA ALA A 174 8.16 15.44 10.87
C ALA A 174 8.92 15.13 9.58
N MET A 175 8.34 14.32 8.70
CA MET A 175 8.94 14.01 7.40
C MET A 175 8.97 15.20 6.47
N MET A 176 7.89 15.98 6.42
CA MET A 176 7.83 17.20 5.62
C MET A 176 8.83 18.23 6.14
N GLU A 177 8.99 18.37 7.46
CA GLU A 177 10.02 19.24 8.05
C GLU A 177 11.43 18.86 7.54
N THR A 178 11.80 17.59 7.64
CA THR A 178 13.11 17.14 7.16
C THR A 178 13.27 17.32 5.65
N LEU A 179 12.28 16.93 4.85
CA LEU A 179 12.39 17.00 3.39
C LEU A 179 12.38 18.46 2.89
N GLN A 180 11.44 19.26 3.35
CA GLN A 180 11.23 20.64 2.89
C GLN A 180 12.29 21.58 3.44
N HIS A 181 12.66 21.47 4.72
CA HIS A 181 13.56 22.41 5.39
C HIS A 181 14.99 21.86 5.53
N GLU A 182 15.17 20.70 6.16
CA GLU A 182 16.54 20.19 6.44
C GLU A 182 17.27 19.74 5.17
N MET A 183 16.53 19.19 4.19
CA MET A 183 17.07 18.75 2.90
C MET A 183 16.89 19.77 1.77
N GLY A 184 16.25 20.91 2.06
CA GLY A 184 16.10 22.03 1.13
C GLY A 184 15.25 21.72 -0.10
N LEU A 185 14.26 20.83 -0.01
CA LEU A 185 13.34 20.56 -1.12
C LEU A 185 12.20 21.58 -1.21
N HIS A 186 11.91 22.32 -0.14
CA HIS A 186 10.90 23.38 -0.10
C HIS A 186 9.57 22.96 -0.75
N ASP A 187 9.11 23.70 -1.76
CA ASP A 187 7.86 23.51 -2.50
C ASP A 187 7.92 22.38 -3.54
N LEU A 188 9.08 21.72 -3.73
CA LEU A 188 9.20 20.55 -4.60
C LEU A 188 8.51 19.31 -4.03
N VAL A 189 8.17 19.31 -2.74
CA VAL A 189 7.47 18.21 -2.08
C VAL A 189 6.38 18.71 -1.16
N GLU A 190 5.23 18.05 -1.22
CA GLU A 190 4.06 18.30 -0.40
C GLU A 190 3.58 16.99 0.24
N GLY A 191 3.05 17.06 1.46
CA GLY A 191 2.49 15.91 2.16
C GLY A 191 1.02 16.12 2.49
N VAL A 192 0.17 15.20 2.03
CA VAL A 192 -1.28 15.21 2.26
C VAL A 192 -1.68 13.96 3.06
N ARG A 193 -2.25 14.15 4.25
CA ARG A 193 -2.79 13.03 5.04
C ARG A 193 -4.15 12.62 4.49
N CYS A 194 -4.22 11.42 3.91
CA CYS A 194 -5.41 10.88 3.25
C CYS A 194 -6.19 9.89 4.14
N ALA A 195 -5.48 9.20 5.03
CA ALA A 195 -6.08 8.38 6.09
C ALA A 195 -5.10 8.22 7.27
N LEU A 196 -5.56 7.95 8.49
CA LEU A 196 -6.93 8.09 8.98
C LEU A 196 -7.20 9.51 9.51
N THR A 197 -8.40 10.04 9.24
CA THR A 197 -8.93 11.28 9.86
C THR A 197 -10.02 10.97 10.89
N ALA A 198 -10.30 11.93 11.78
CA ALA A 198 -11.36 11.78 12.77
C ALA A 198 -12.75 11.64 12.13
N GLU A 199 -13.01 12.33 11.00
CA GLU A 199 -14.27 12.18 10.27
C GLU A 199 -14.42 10.78 9.67
N GLN A 200 -13.34 10.20 9.13
CA GLN A 200 -13.34 8.83 8.61
C GLN A 200 -13.60 7.81 9.71
N VAL A 201 -13.02 7.99 10.90
CA VAL A 201 -13.29 7.10 12.05
C VAL A 201 -14.77 7.11 12.41
N ALA A 202 -15.39 8.29 12.50
CA ALA A 202 -16.81 8.41 12.79
C ALA A 202 -17.69 7.86 11.65
N LYS A 203 -17.32 8.13 10.40
CA LYS A 203 -18.06 7.71 9.20
C LYS A 203 -18.12 6.20 9.05
N TYR A 204 -17.03 5.49 9.36
CA TYR A 204 -16.92 4.05 9.17
C TYR A 204 -17.11 3.26 10.47
N ASP A 205 -17.50 3.91 11.57
CA ASP A 205 -17.70 3.30 12.89
C ASP A 205 -16.52 2.41 13.32
N LEU A 206 -15.30 2.93 13.17
CA LEU A 206 -14.09 2.12 13.36
C LEU A 206 -13.84 1.82 14.84
N PRO A 207 -13.46 0.57 15.18
CA PRO A 207 -13.17 0.19 16.56
C PRO A 207 -11.98 0.99 17.11
N GLN A 208 -12.21 1.66 18.24
CA GLN A 208 -11.17 2.42 18.93
C GLN A 208 -10.38 1.49 19.86
N ASN A 209 -9.07 1.71 19.94
CA ASN A 209 -8.21 1.05 20.91
C ASN A 209 -7.67 2.09 21.91
N PRO A 210 -8.38 2.39 23.01
CA PRO A 210 -7.95 3.41 23.97
C PRO A 210 -6.60 3.08 24.64
N ASP A 211 -6.17 1.80 24.65
CA ASP A 211 -4.86 1.38 25.18
C ASP A 211 -3.69 1.71 24.24
N ALA A 212 -3.97 2.09 22.98
CA ALA A 212 -2.94 2.51 22.02
C ALA A 212 -2.35 3.90 22.32
N LEU A 213 -3.00 4.70 23.19
CA LEU A 213 -2.38 5.87 23.81
C LEU A 213 -1.33 5.41 24.81
N LYS A 214 -0.12 5.13 24.31
CA LYS A 214 1.05 4.92 25.15
C LYS A 214 1.21 6.15 26.04
N ARG A 215 0.85 6.04 27.31
CA ARG A 215 0.92 7.12 28.33
C ARG A 215 2.31 7.76 28.48
N THR A 216 3.33 7.14 27.87
CA THR A 216 4.73 7.58 27.87
C THR A 216 5.16 8.30 26.59
N ASP A 217 4.28 8.47 25.59
CA ASP A 217 4.63 9.18 24.37
C ASP A 217 4.68 10.70 24.63
N SER A 218 5.85 11.31 24.42
CA SER A 218 6.04 12.76 24.58
C SER A 218 5.17 13.58 23.62
N ARG A 219 4.67 12.96 22.54
CA ARG A 219 3.78 13.56 21.55
C ARG A 219 2.30 13.48 21.96
N ALA A 220 1.97 12.66 22.96
CA ALA A 220 0.59 12.42 23.39
C ALA A 220 -0.11 13.72 23.85
N LYS A 221 0.60 14.65 24.50
CA LYS A 221 -0.03 15.87 25.03
C LYS A 221 -0.69 16.73 23.94
N LYS A 222 0.07 17.11 22.89
CA LYS A 222 -0.44 17.90 21.76
C LYS A 222 -1.51 17.14 20.97
N TYR A 223 -1.36 15.82 20.87
CA TYR A 223 -2.31 14.96 20.19
C TYR A 223 -3.65 14.90 20.93
N THR A 224 -3.62 14.64 22.25
CA THR A 224 -4.82 14.54 23.09
C THR A 224 -5.59 15.86 23.20
N GLU A 225 -4.90 16.99 23.16
CA GLU A 225 -5.56 18.31 23.08
C GLU A 225 -6.42 18.47 21.80
N ARG A 226 -6.04 17.80 20.70
CA ARG A 226 -6.71 17.92 19.40
C ARG A 226 -7.71 16.81 19.11
N PHE A 227 -7.38 15.57 19.45
CA PHE A 227 -8.16 14.38 19.10
C PHE A 227 -8.69 13.62 20.33
N GLY A 228 -8.43 14.11 21.54
CA GLY A 228 -8.82 13.43 22.77
C GLY A 228 -8.10 12.09 22.91
N ASN A 229 -8.86 11.06 23.28
CA ASN A 229 -8.34 9.70 23.45
C ASN A 229 -8.54 8.82 22.20
N LEU A 230 -8.76 9.44 21.04
CA LEU A 230 -8.96 8.71 19.80
C LEU A 230 -7.66 7.99 19.42
N ALA A 231 -7.74 6.68 19.24
CA ALA A 231 -6.63 5.89 18.73
C ALA A 231 -7.18 4.77 17.85
N VAL A 232 -6.92 4.87 16.55
CA VAL A 232 -7.44 3.93 15.55
C VAL A 232 -6.32 3.55 14.60
N GLU A 233 -6.12 2.26 14.46
CA GLU A 233 -5.17 1.69 13.51
C GLU A 233 -5.76 1.69 12.09
N LEU A 234 -4.93 1.93 11.08
CA LEU A 234 -5.33 1.95 9.66
C LEU A 234 -5.90 0.60 9.19
N ASP A 235 -5.48 -0.51 9.83
CA ASP A 235 -5.98 -1.86 9.54
C ASP A 235 -7.40 -2.12 10.07
N ALA A 236 -7.97 -1.19 10.84
CA ALA A 236 -9.38 -1.19 11.21
C ALA A 236 -10.29 -0.92 10.00
N LEU A 237 -9.79 -0.26 8.95
CA LEU A 237 -10.55 -0.08 7.72
C LEU A 237 -10.73 -1.42 6.98
N PRO A 238 -11.95 -1.74 6.51
CA PRO A 238 -12.13 -2.81 5.55
C PRO A 238 -11.27 -2.57 4.31
N PRO A 239 -10.64 -3.61 3.72
CA PRO A 239 -9.77 -3.46 2.56
C PRO A 239 -10.41 -2.68 1.40
N ALA A 240 -11.65 -3.00 1.04
CA ALA A 240 -12.38 -2.28 -0.03
C ALA A 240 -12.56 -0.79 0.28
N THR A 241 -12.78 -0.43 1.54
CA THR A 241 -12.87 0.97 1.98
C THR A 241 -11.53 1.68 1.84
N LEU A 242 -10.44 1.04 2.28
CA LEU A 242 -9.08 1.60 2.13
C LEU A 242 -8.74 1.81 0.65
N GLU A 243 -9.07 0.86 -0.23
CA GLU A 243 -8.88 1.03 -1.67
C GLU A 243 -9.67 2.20 -2.22
N GLY A 244 -10.93 2.34 -1.83
CA GLY A 244 -11.77 3.47 -2.24
C GLY A 244 -11.16 4.81 -1.81
N ILE A 245 -10.63 4.90 -0.59
CA ILE A 245 -9.95 6.11 -0.10
C ILE A 245 -8.67 6.36 -0.91
N VAL A 246 -7.82 5.34 -1.13
CA VAL A 246 -6.59 5.50 -1.92
C VAL A 246 -6.89 5.99 -3.33
N ARG A 247 -7.88 5.39 -4.01
CA ARG A 247 -8.27 5.81 -5.35
C ARG A 247 -8.80 7.23 -5.37
N ALA A 248 -9.70 7.58 -4.44
CA ALA A 248 -10.25 8.93 -4.36
C ALA A 248 -9.15 9.98 -4.11
N SER A 249 -8.22 9.70 -3.20
CA SER A 249 -7.10 10.62 -2.91
C SER A 249 -6.14 10.78 -4.09
N ILE A 250 -5.95 9.75 -4.92
CA ILE A 250 -5.19 9.87 -6.17
C ILE A 250 -5.98 10.72 -7.17
N GLU A 251 -7.24 10.37 -7.43
CA GLU A 251 -8.11 11.05 -8.40
C GLU A 251 -8.27 12.54 -8.07
N GLU A 252 -8.30 12.93 -6.80
CA GLU A 252 -8.34 14.33 -6.35
C GLU A 252 -7.10 15.16 -6.72
N GLN A 253 -5.96 14.52 -6.98
CA GLN A 253 -4.72 15.18 -7.38
C GLN A 253 -4.48 15.15 -8.89
N LEU A 254 -5.31 14.44 -9.66
CA LEU A 254 -5.13 14.27 -11.09
C LEU A 254 -5.94 15.30 -11.88
N ASP A 255 -5.31 15.85 -12.92
CA ASP A 255 -6.04 16.34 -14.07
C ASP A 255 -6.54 15.12 -14.87
N LEU A 256 -7.83 14.85 -14.74
CA LEU A 256 -8.49 13.70 -15.36
C LEU A 256 -8.56 13.81 -16.88
N ASP A 257 -8.43 14.99 -17.48
CA ASP A 257 -8.39 15.16 -18.93
C ASP A 257 -7.02 14.74 -19.46
N LEU A 258 -5.94 15.25 -18.87
CA LEU A 258 -4.57 14.85 -19.19
C LEU A 258 -4.36 13.36 -18.95
N PHE A 259 -4.87 12.82 -17.83
CA PHE A 259 -4.75 11.40 -17.52
C PHE A 259 -5.44 10.53 -18.57
N ARG A 260 -6.65 10.93 -19.03
CA ARG A 260 -7.37 10.21 -20.09
C ARG A 260 -6.66 10.27 -21.44
N GLU A 261 -6.00 11.38 -21.75
CA GLU A 261 -5.16 11.50 -22.95
C GLU A 261 -4.00 10.50 -22.92
N GLU A 262 -3.27 10.41 -21.80
CA GLU A 262 -2.17 9.44 -21.60
C GLU A 262 -2.65 8.00 -21.71
N GLN A 263 -3.85 7.67 -21.20
CA GLN A 263 -4.47 6.35 -21.36
C GLN A 263 -4.76 6.04 -22.84
N GLY A 264 -5.25 7.02 -23.60
CA GLY A 264 -5.47 6.88 -25.04
C GLY A 264 -4.17 6.66 -25.82
N LEU A 265 -3.12 7.39 -25.47
CA LEU A 265 -1.76 7.20 -26.02
C LEU A 265 -1.23 5.80 -25.73
N GLN A 266 -1.30 5.35 -24.47
CA GLN A 266 -0.88 4.01 -24.07
C GLN A 266 -1.57 2.93 -24.90
N HIS A 267 -2.89 3.05 -25.11
CA HIS A 267 -3.63 2.05 -25.90
C HIS A 267 -3.11 1.94 -27.34
N ARG A 268 -2.81 3.08 -27.98
CA ARG A 268 -2.23 3.09 -29.33
C ARG A 268 -0.83 2.46 -29.34
N GLU A 269 0.04 2.87 -28.43
CA GLU A 269 1.41 2.38 -28.33
C GLU A 269 1.45 0.87 -28.00
N GLN A 270 0.52 0.36 -27.19
CA GLN A 270 0.40 -1.08 -26.94
C GLN A 270 0.09 -1.88 -28.21
N LEU A 271 -0.77 -1.36 -29.10
CA LEU A 271 -1.07 -2.01 -30.37
C LEU A 271 0.15 -1.98 -31.31
N GLU A 272 0.91 -0.89 -31.32
CA GLU A 272 2.15 -0.77 -32.09
C GLU A 272 3.23 -1.74 -31.60
N VAL A 273 3.43 -1.85 -30.28
CA VAL A 273 4.37 -2.80 -29.66
C VAL A 273 3.96 -4.25 -29.96
N LEU A 274 2.67 -4.56 -29.93
CA LEU A 274 2.17 -5.88 -30.31
C LEU A 274 2.42 -6.18 -31.80
N ALA A 275 2.16 -5.22 -32.69
CA ALA A 275 2.44 -5.38 -34.11
C ALA A 275 3.94 -5.60 -34.39
N LEU A 276 4.81 -4.85 -33.72
CA LEU A 276 6.25 -5.01 -33.80
C LEU A 276 6.70 -6.40 -33.32
N ARG A 277 6.09 -6.89 -32.24
CA ARG A 277 6.38 -8.23 -31.71
C ARG A 277 6.04 -9.34 -32.71
N GLU A 278 4.92 -9.23 -33.42
CA GLU A 278 4.54 -10.21 -34.45
C GLU A 278 5.47 -10.14 -35.67
N GLN A 279 5.89 -8.94 -36.09
CA GLN A 279 6.87 -8.76 -37.17
C GLN A 279 8.25 -9.37 -36.86
N VAL A 280 8.71 -9.27 -35.61
CA VAL A 280 10.02 -9.84 -35.20
C VAL A 280 9.95 -11.36 -35.04
N ARG A 281 8.76 -11.93 -34.84
CA ARG A 281 8.55 -13.38 -34.69
C ARG A 281 8.31 -14.12 -36.01
N SER A 282 7.93 -13.42 -37.09
CA SER A 282 7.78 -13.97 -38.44
C SER A 282 9.11 -14.12 -39.16
#